data_AF-A0A1E4RX13-F1
#
_entry.id   AF-A0A1E4RX13-F1
#
_cell.length_a   1.000
_cell.length_b   1.000
_cell.length_c   1.000
_cell.angle_alpha   90.00
_cell.angle_beta   90.00
_cell.angle_gamma   90.00
#
_symmetry.space_group_name_H-M   'P 1'
#
loop_
_entity.id
_entity.type
_entity.pdbx_description
1 polymer ?
#
loop_
_entity_poly.entity_id
_entity_poly.type
_entity_poly.pdbx_seq_one_letter_code
_entity_poly.pdbx_strand_id
1 'polypeptide(L)'
;MGDSEDENVWSYYTLELIPEQDSSIVPKDLKVDEVTWQTYIRSALQKYHGLFGLAITVEVVKTMDNRAMVRLQNEDIQLYI
;
A
#
# COMPACT_ATOMS: atom_id res chain seq x y z
N MET A 1 -3.80 2.06 -37.80
CA MET A 1 -3.18 3.25 -37.18
C MET A 1 -4.05 3.54 -35.98
N GLY A 2 -3.87 2.86 -34.86
CA GLY A 2 -2.65 2.81 -34.05
C GLY A 2 -3.15 3.26 -32.69
N ASP A 3 -3.96 2.40 -32.05
CA ASP A 3 -4.40 2.59 -30.68
C ASP A 3 -3.13 2.61 -29.84
N SER A 4 -2.65 3.81 -29.55
CA SER A 4 -1.55 4.03 -28.64
C SER A 4 -2.04 3.56 -27.28
N GLU A 5 -1.58 2.37 -26.91
CA GLU A 5 -1.65 1.78 -25.59
C GLU A 5 -1.46 2.90 -24.56
N ASP A 6 -2.51 3.20 -23.79
CA ASP A 6 -2.35 3.94 -22.54
C ASP A 6 -1.38 3.09 -21.69
N GLU A 7 -0.09 3.43 -21.75
CA GLU A 7 0.96 2.82 -20.97
C GLU A 7 0.46 2.77 -19.54
N ASN A 8 0.26 1.56 -19.02
CA ASN A 8 -0.42 1.30 -17.76
C ASN A 8 0.34 2.01 -16.62
N VAL A 9 -0.01 3.28 -16.33
CA VAL A 9 0.72 4.20 -15.43
C VAL A 9 0.81 3.67 -13.99
N TRP A 10 -0.08 2.73 -13.66
CA TRP A 10 -0.28 2.23 -12.31
C TRP A 10 0.11 0.77 -12.19
N SER A 11 0.88 0.47 -11.15
CA SER A 11 1.13 -0.89 -10.69
C SER A 11 0.31 -1.18 -9.43
N TYR A 12 -0.23 -2.40 -9.37
CA TYR A 12 -1.13 -2.84 -8.32
C TYR A 12 -0.46 -3.90 -7.46
N TYR A 13 -0.56 -3.73 -6.14
CA TYR A 13 -0.01 -4.66 -5.15
C TYR A 13 -1.06 -5.01 -4.12
N THR A 14 -0.96 -6.22 -3.56
CA THR A 14 -1.74 -6.62 -2.40
C THR A 14 -0.84 -6.66 -1.18
N LEU A 15 -1.19 -5.86 -0.18
CA LEU A 15 -0.54 -5.83 1.12
C LEU A 15 -1.33 -6.72 2.08
N GLU A 16 -0.61 -7.40 2.97
CA GLU A 16 -1.18 -8.22 4.03
C GLU A 16 -0.46 -7.88 5.34
N LEU A 17 -1.23 -7.58 6.39
CA LEU A 17 -0.68 -7.43 7.73
C LEU A 17 -0.42 -8.82 8.31
N ILE A 18 0.86 -9.12 8.50
CA ILE A 18 1.34 -10.34 9.16
C ILE A 18 1.79 -9.94 10.56
N PRO A 19 1.11 -10.39 11.63
CA PRO A 19 1.51 -10.08 12.99
C PRO A 19 2.85 -10.71 13.35
N GLU A 20 3.74 -9.95 13.99
CA GLU A 20 5.09 -10.43 14.38
C GLU A 20 5.08 -11.41 15.56
N GLN A 21 4.03 -11.46 16.39
CA GLN A 21 3.99 -12.29 17.60
C GLN A 21 2.67 -13.03 17.79
N ASP A 22 2.75 -14.06 18.64
CA ASP A 22 1.74 -15.02 19.05
C ASP A 22 0.28 -14.58 18.78
N SER A 23 -0.38 -15.35 17.90
CA SER A 23 -1.77 -15.18 17.45
C SER A 23 -2.83 -15.15 18.56
N SER A 24 -2.42 -15.24 19.83
CA SER A 24 -3.26 -15.14 21.02
C SER A 24 -3.70 -13.70 21.34
N ILE A 25 -2.94 -12.68 20.92
CA ILE A 25 -3.22 -11.26 21.21
C ILE A 25 -3.84 -10.55 20.01
N VAL A 26 -3.49 -10.97 18.79
CA VAL A 26 -4.02 -10.35 17.57
C VAL A 26 -5.33 -11.04 17.18
N PRO A 27 -6.43 -10.29 17.05
CA PRO A 27 -7.70 -10.86 16.63
C PRO A 27 -7.54 -11.60 15.29
N LYS A 28 -8.02 -12.85 15.24
CA LYS A 28 -8.05 -13.63 13.98
C LYS A 28 -8.82 -12.91 12.87
N ASP A 29 -9.76 -12.04 13.25
CA ASP A 29 -10.57 -11.21 12.38
C ASP A 29 -10.16 -9.74 12.49
N LEU A 30 -8.86 -9.44 12.44
CA LEU A 30 -8.39 -8.06 12.45
C LEU A 30 -8.95 -7.31 11.24
N LYS A 31 -9.88 -6.41 11.49
CA LYS A 31 -10.45 -5.52 10.49
C LYS A 31 -9.74 -4.18 10.52
N VAL A 32 -9.10 -3.83 9.42
CA VAL A 32 -8.38 -2.58 9.27
C VAL A 32 -9.10 -1.75 8.22
N ASP A 33 -9.55 -0.56 8.62
CA ASP A 33 -10.21 0.37 7.71
C ASP A 33 -9.22 1.06 6.75
N GLU A 34 -9.76 1.72 5.74
CA GLU A 34 -8.98 2.40 4.71
C GLU A 34 -8.09 3.50 5.29
N VAL A 35 -8.61 4.27 6.27
CA VAL A 35 -7.87 5.38 6.91
C VAL A 35 -6.66 4.85 7.66
N THR A 36 -6.80 3.71 8.35
CA THR A 36 -5.72 3.06 9.07
C THR A 36 -4.66 2.56 8.10
N TRP A 37 -5.06 1.94 6.98
CA TRP A 37 -4.14 1.53 5.92
C TRP A 37 -3.36 2.71 5.31
N GLN A 38 -4.05 3.79 4.94
CA GLN A 38 -3.42 5.01 4.42
C GLN A 38 -2.43 5.60 5.43
N THR A 39 -2.84 5.69 6.70
CA THR A 39 -1.99 6.22 7.78
C THR A 39 -0.76 5.34 8.00
N TYR A 40 -0.94 4.01 8.00
CA TYR A 40 0.14 3.05 8.17
C TYR A 40 1.17 3.13 7.03
N ILE A 41 0.70 3.10 5.78
CA ILE A 41 1.56 3.22 4.59
C ILE A 41 2.31 4.55 4.62
N ARG A 42 1.63 5.67 4.88
CA ARG A 42 2.26 6.99 4.90
C ARG A 42 3.30 7.12 6.01
N SER A 43 3.02 6.56 7.18
CA SER A 43 3.96 6.53 8.31
C SER A 43 5.18 5.67 8.00
N ALA A 44 5.01 4.53 7.32
CA ALA A 44 6.10 3.68 6.88
C ALA A 44 6.98 4.41 5.86
N LEU A 45 6.38 4.99 4.82
CA LEU A 45 7.12 5.73 3.79
C LEU A 45 7.90 6.91 4.39
N GLN A 46 7.30 7.67 5.30
CA GLN A 46 8.00 8.75 6.00
C GLN A 46 9.15 8.22 6.86
N LYS A 47 8.97 7.09 7.54
CA LYS A 47 9.98 6.49 8.41
C LYS A 47 11.20 6.00 7.62
N TYR A 48 11.00 5.38 6.46
CA TYR A 48 12.08 4.78 5.67
C TYR A 48 12.71 5.73 4.64
N HIS A 49 11.94 6.69 4.10
CA HIS A 49 12.40 7.60 3.05
C HIS A 49 12.36 9.09 3.45
N GLY A 50 12.03 9.40 4.71
CA GLY A 50 11.97 10.78 5.20
C GLY A 50 10.88 11.59 4.49
N LEU A 51 11.17 12.87 4.24
CA LEU A 51 10.23 13.77 3.55
C LEU A 51 9.94 13.33 2.10
N PHE A 52 10.89 12.66 1.43
CA PHE A 52 10.70 12.15 0.07
C PHE A 52 9.63 11.05 0.02
N GLY A 53 9.55 10.21 1.05
CA GLY A 53 8.52 9.18 1.14
C GLY A 53 7.09 9.73 1.16
N LEU A 54 6.91 10.98 1.59
CA LEU A 54 5.59 11.64 1.58
C LEU A 54 5.15 12.11 0.19
N ALA A 55 6.07 12.15 -0.78
CA ALA A 55 5.78 12.50 -2.17
C ALA A 55 5.33 11.28 -3.00
N ILE A 56 5.64 10.06 -2.55
CA ILE A 56 5.22 8.82 -3.21
C ILE A 56 3.71 8.70 -3.14
N THR A 57 3.06 8.58 -4.30
CA THR A 57 1.60 8.50 -4.37
C THR A 57 1.16 7.05 -4.29
N VAL A 58 0.65 6.65 -3.12
CA VAL A 58 0.04 5.33 -2.89
C VAL A 58 -1.44 5.51 -2.61
N GLU A 59 -2.27 4.83 -3.39
CA GLU A 59 -3.72 4.85 -3.22
C GLU A 59 -4.22 3.48 -2.78
N VAL A 60 -5.05 3.45 -1.73
CA VAL A 60 -5.76 2.23 -1.31
C VAL A 60 -6.99 2.07 -2.20
N VAL A 61 -6.97 1.03 -3.04
CA VAL A 61 -8.05 0.74 -4.00
C VAL A 61 -9.18 -0.03 -3.34
N LYS A 62 -8.82 -0.97 -2.44
CA LYS A 62 -9.79 -1.82 -1.76
C LYS A 62 -9.20 -2.37 -0.46
N THR A 63 -9.98 -2.34 0.62
CA THR A 63 -9.66 -3.04 1.87
C THR A 63 -10.41 -4.36 1.98
N MET A 64 -9.76 -5.36 2.57
CA MET A 64 -10.26 -6.73 2.76
C MET A 64 -9.73 -7.23 4.11
N ASP A 65 -10.39 -6.87 5.21
CA ASP A 65 -10.00 -7.19 6.58
C ASP A 65 -8.55 -6.79 6.91
N ASN A 66 -7.60 -7.76 6.94
CA ASN A 66 -6.18 -7.54 7.20
C ASN A 66 -5.34 -7.36 5.92
N ARG A 67 -5.99 -7.26 4.76
CA ARG A 67 -5.37 -7.04 3.45
C ARG A 67 -5.85 -5.75 2.82
N ALA A 68 -5.02 -5.17 1.98
CA ALA A 68 -5.38 -4.03 1.15
C ALA A 68 -4.78 -4.16 -0.25
N MET A 69 -5.58 -3.88 -1.27
CA MET A 69 -5.08 -3.65 -2.62
C MET A 69 -4.71 -2.18 -2.75
N VAL A 70 -3.47 -1.93 -3.13
CA VAL A 70 -2.94 -0.59 -3.35
C VAL A 70 -2.49 -0.43 -4.79
N ARG A 71 -2.49 0.81 -5.28
CA ARG A 71 -1.86 1.18 -6.54
C ARG A 71 -0.85 2.30 -6.35
N LEU A 72 0.21 2.25 -7.14
CA LEU A 72 1.29 3.23 -7.16
C LEU A 72 1.61 3.59 -8.60
N GLN A 73 2.14 4.79 -8.82
CA GLN A 73 2.68 5.14 -10.13
C GLN A 73 3.95 4.36 -10.41
N ASN A 74 4.14 3.94 -11.66
CA ASN A 74 5.27 3.09 -12.03
C ASN A 74 6.64 3.71 -11.74
N GLU A 75 6.74 5.03 -11.82
CA GLU A 75 7.97 5.78 -11.51
C GLU A 75 8.38 5.68 -10.03
N ASP A 76 7.42 5.47 -9.13
CA ASP A 76 7.64 5.41 -7.68
C ASP A 76 7.94 3.98 -7.17
N ILE A 77 7.77 2.95 -8.01
CA ILE A 77 7.90 1.53 -7.60
C ILE A 77 9.26 1.26 -6.96
N GLN A 78 10.35 1.80 -7.52
CA GLN A 78 11.70 1.56 -7.02
C GLN A 78 11.94 2.11 -5.61
N LEU A 79 11.14 3.07 -5.18
CA LEU A 79 11.23 3.64 -3.85
C LEU A 79 10.32 2.91 -2.85
N TYR A 80 9.39 2.08 -3.32
CA TYR A 80 8.42 1.37 -2.50
C TYR A 80 8.85 -0.04 -2.09
N ILE A 81 9.63 -0.73 -2.94
CA ILE A 81 10.09 -2.11 -2.77
C ILE A 81 11.53 -2.12 -2.23
#